data_AF-A0A2R8BIL6-F1
#
_entry.id   AF-A0A2R8BIL6-F1
#
_cell.length_a   1.000
_cell.length_b   1.000
_cell.length_c   1.000
_cell.angle_alpha   90.00
_cell.angle_beta   90.00
_cell.angle_gamma   90.00
#
_symmetry.space_group_name_H-M   'P 1'
#
loop_
_entity.id
_entity.type
_entity.pdbx_description
1 polymer ?
#
loop_
_entity_poly.entity_id
_entity_poly.type
_entity_poly.pdbx_seq_one_letter_code
_entity_poly.pdbx_strand_id
1 'polypeptide(L)'
;MMDIIGQPAADADLIKDVSEATFMQDVVEASQDTPVIVDFWAPWCGPCKTLGPQLEAAVTAAKGAVKMAKVNVDEAQMIAGQLQIQSIPTVYAFYKGQPVDGFQGAVPQSEIEDFVARVIKAGGGTSPAEDLNSAVEAAEEMLAEGAADDAAQTFAAILEEDPNHAGAYSGLVRAHIALDDLEQAEGILNGAPAEISSSPELDAAAAQLELAKQAANTGPLAELEAAVAADENDHQARLDLAQAMYAAGDGEGAVEHLLTIFRKDREWNDGAAKAQLFTIFEALKPDDPVALNGRRKLSSMIFA
;
A
#
# COMPACT_ATOMS: atom_id res chain seq x y z
N MET A 1 4.54 -42.50 16.32
CA MET A 1 3.48 -42.44 15.31
C MET A 1 2.57 -41.30 15.72
N MET A 2 2.90 -40.09 15.25
CA MET A 2 2.08 -38.88 15.34
C MET A 2 2.71 -37.88 14.38
N ASP A 3 2.19 -37.97 13.16
CA ASP A 3 1.98 -36.94 12.14
C ASP A 3 3.06 -35.90 11.88
N ILE A 4 3.83 -36.23 10.83
CA ILE A 4 4.52 -35.32 9.93
C ILE A 4 3.45 -34.53 9.19
N ILE A 5 3.26 -33.26 9.54
CA ILE A 5 2.57 -32.31 8.68
C ILE A 5 3.58 -31.93 7.60
N GLY A 6 3.34 -32.41 6.38
CA GLY A 6 4.19 -32.18 5.23
C GLY A 6 4.27 -30.71 4.89
N GLN A 7 5.49 -30.17 4.96
CA GLN A 7 5.88 -28.94 4.29
C GLN A 7 5.76 -29.14 2.77
N PRO A 8 5.22 -28.19 2.00
CA PRO A 8 5.13 -28.33 0.55
C PRO A 8 6.54 -28.45 -0.05
N ALA A 9 6.71 -29.33 -1.03
CA ALA A 9 8.01 -29.64 -1.64
C ALA A 9 8.73 -28.45 -2.32
N ALA A 10 8.07 -27.30 -2.46
CA ALA A 10 8.66 -26.07 -2.99
C ALA A 10 9.48 -25.29 -1.93
N ASP A 11 9.16 -25.40 -0.64
CA ASP A 11 9.90 -24.71 0.44
C ASP A 11 11.28 -25.34 0.71
N ALA A 12 11.43 -26.63 0.43
CA ALA A 12 12.65 -27.40 0.71
C ALA A 12 13.87 -26.99 -0.14
N ASP A 13 13.64 -26.29 -1.28
CA ASP A 13 14.72 -25.78 -2.13
C ASP A 13 15.13 -24.34 -1.77
N LEU A 14 14.29 -23.61 -1.00
CA LEU A 14 14.53 -22.22 -0.62
C LEU A 14 15.30 -22.09 0.70
N ILE A 15 15.01 -22.97 1.67
CA ILE A 15 15.61 -22.93 3.01
C ILE A 15 16.25 -24.29 3.28
N LYS A 16 17.55 -24.28 3.60
CA LYS A 16 18.32 -25.52 3.79
C LYS A 16 19.25 -25.44 5.00
N ASP A 17 19.33 -26.52 5.78
CA ASP A 17 20.40 -26.70 6.75
C ASP A 17 21.71 -27.05 6.04
N VAL A 18 22.76 -26.28 6.33
CA VAL A 18 24.06 -26.35 5.66
C VAL A 18 25.13 -26.77 6.66
N SER A 19 25.88 -27.80 6.28
CA SER A 19 27.01 -28.29 7.05
C SER A 19 28.31 -27.62 6.62
N GLU A 20 29.37 -27.76 7.42
CA GLU A 20 30.71 -27.32 7.06
C GLU A 20 31.17 -27.90 5.69
N ALA A 21 30.81 -29.15 5.39
CA ALA A 21 31.20 -29.81 4.14
C ALA A 21 30.45 -29.28 2.91
N THR A 22 29.22 -28.76 3.09
CA THR A 22 28.38 -28.31 1.98
C THR A 22 28.33 -26.79 1.84
N PHE A 23 28.92 -26.03 2.77
CA PHE A 23 28.92 -24.56 2.76
C PHE A 23 29.41 -23.95 1.45
N MET A 24 30.51 -24.46 0.88
CA MET A 24 31.04 -23.94 -0.38
C MET A 24 30.04 -24.07 -1.53
N GLN A 25 29.38 -25.21 -1.65
CA GLN A 25 28.41 -25.47 -2.70
C GLN A 25 27.10 -24.70 -2.45
N ASP A 26 26.55 -24.85 -1.26
CA ASP A 26 25.19 -24.38 -0.92
C ASP A 26 25.12 -22.87 -0.65
N VAL A 27 26.25 -22.24 -0.32
CA VAL A 27 26.31 -20.78 -0.06
C VAL A 27 27.15 -20.08 -1.11
N VAL A 28 28.45 -20.40 -1.21
CA VAL A 28 29.38 -19.59 -2.02
C VAL A 28 29.11 -19.76 -3.51
N GLU A 29 29.02 -21.00 -4.00
CA GLU A 29 28.72 -21.29 -5.41
C GLU A 29 27.29 -20.93 -5.76
N ALA A 30 26.31 -21.32 -4.94
CA ALA A 30 24.90 -20.95 -5.14
C ALA A 30 24.68 -19.42 -5.21
N SER A 31 25.44 -18.64 -4.42
CA SER A 31 25.36 -17.18 -4.44
C SER A 31 25.84 -16.52 -5.74
N GLN A 32 26.44 -17.28 -6.67
CA GLN A 32 26.77 -16.76 -7.99
C GLN A 32 25.53 -16.42 -8.81
N ASP A 33 24.45 -17.19 -8.64
CA ASP A 33 23.22 -17.04 -9.40
C ASP A 33 22.13 -16.33 -8.59
N THR A 34 21.92 -16.73 -7.33
CA THR A 34 20.87 -16.22 -6.46
C THR A 34 21.45 -15.85 -5.10
N PRO A 35 21.23 -14.64 -4.56
CA PRO A 35 21.74 -14.31 -3.24
C PRO A 35 21.33 -15.32 -2.17
N VAL A 36 22.27 -15.66 -1.27
CA VAL A 36 22.07 -16.63 -0.19
C VAL A 36 22.21 -15.94 1.15
N ILE A 37 21.14 -15.92 1.93
CA ILE A 37 21.13 -15.45 3.32
C ILE A 37 21.54 -16.61 4.23
N VAL A 38 22.50 -16.39 5.10
CA VAL A 38 23.04 -17.39 6.02
C VAL A 38 22.71 -17.00 7.45
N ASP A 39 21.92 -17.84 8.14
CA ASP A 39 21.62 -17.72 9.56
C ASP A 39 22.59 -18.58 10.37
N PHE A 40 23.48 -17.93 11.13
CA PHE A 40 24.38 -18.60 12.07
C PHE A 40 23.70 -18.72 13.43
N TRP A 41 23.33 -19.96 13.79
CA TRP A 41 22.53 -20.26 14.97
C TRP A 41 23.10 -21.42 15.79
N ALA A 42 22.48 -21.70 16.94
CA ALA A 42 22.74 -22.89 17.75
C ALA A 42 21.48 -23.27 18.56
N PRO A 43 21.29 -24.54 18.94
CA PRO A 43 20.06 -25.00 19.63
C PRO A 43 19.85 -24.37 21.02
N TRP A 44 20.94 -23.96 21.67
CA TRP A 44 20.94 -23.30 22.97
C TRP A 44 20.73 -21.78 22.89
N CYS A 45 20.73 -21.20 21.68
CA CYS A 45 20.54 -19.77 21.48
C CYS A 45 19.06 -19.40 21.63
N GLY A 46 18.72 -18.70 22.72
CA GLY A 46 17.36 -18.18 22.95
C GLY A 46 16.87 -17.25 21.84
N PRO A 47 17.59 -16.15 21.52
CA PRO A 47 17.16 -15.19 20.51
C PRO A 47 17.00 -15.80 19.09
N CYS A 48 17.80 -16.80 18.74
CA CYS A 48 17.71 -17.50 17.46
C CYS A 48 16.34 -18.17 17.25
N LYS A 49 15.68 -18.62 18.32
CA LYS A 49 14.35 -19.24 18.25
C LYS A 49 13.24 -18.25 17.86
N THR A 50 13.48 -16.96 18.05
CA THR A 50 12.57 -15.89 17.60
C THR A 50 12.93 -15.45 16.19
N LEU A 51 14.22 -15.23 15.92
CA LEU A 51 14.69 -14.71 14.63
C LEU A 51 14.50 -15.72 13.48
N GLY A 52 14.82 -17.00 13.70
CA GLY A 52 14.81 -18.03 12.65
C GLY A 52 13.46 -18.10 11.92
N PRO A 53 12.32 -18.30 12.61
CA PRO A 53 11.01 -18.36 11.96
C PRO A 53 10.63 -17.07 11.20
N GLN A 54 11.05 -15.91 11.70
CA GLN A 54 10.78 -14.61 11.06
C GLN A 54 11.58 -14.46 9.75
N LEU A 55 12.85 -14.86 9.79
CA LEU A 55 13.73 -14.83 8.62
C LEU A 55 13.30 -15.86 7.56
N GLU A 56 12.92 -17.07 7.99
CA GLU A 56 12.35 -18.10 7.11
C GLU A 56 11.09 -17.58 6.40
N ALA A 57 10.17 -16.94 7.13
CA ALA A 57 8.96 -16.36 6.53
C ALA A 57 9.28 -15.28 5.49
N ALA A 58 10.22 -14.38 5.78
CA ALA A 58 10.63 -13.33 4.85
C ALA A 58 11.31 -13.89 3.58
N VAL A 59 12.11 -14.95 3.72
CA VAL A 59 12.74 -15.64 2.57
C VAL A 59 11.70 -16.37 1.73
N THR A 60 10.75 -17.07 2.34
CA THR A 60 9.65 -17.72 1.60
C THR A 60 8.81 -16.69 0.85
N ALA A 61 8.52 -15.54 1.47
CA ALA A 61 7.80 -14.44 0.82
C ALA A 61 8.55 -13.85 -0.38
N ALA A 62 9.88 -13.99 -0.44
CA ALA A 62 10.69 -13.57 -1.58
C ALA A 62 10.58 -14.50 -2.80
N LYS A 63 9.80 -15.60 -2.73
CA LYS A 63 9.45 -16.47 -3.88
C LYS A 63 10.65 -16.90 -4.74
N GLY A 64 11.82 -17.11 -4.12
CA GLY A 64 13.05 -17.55 -4.80
C GLY A 64 13.99 -16.44 -5.27
N ALA A 65 13.68 -15.17 -5.03
CA ALA A 65 14.61 -14.06 -5.27
C ALA A 65 15.84 -14.11 -4.34
N VAL A 66 15.73 -14.80 -3.20
CA VAL A 66 16.84 -15.18 -2.30
C VAL A 66 16.66 -16.62 -1.84
N LYS A 67 17.75 -17.24 -1.38
CA LYS A 67 17.78 -18.53 -0.68
C LYS A 67 18.27 -18.35 0.75
N MET A 68 17.99 -19.31 1.63
CA MET A 68 18.46 -19.32 3.00
C MET A 68 19.25 -20.59 3.34
N ALA A 69 20.38 -20.40 3.99
CA ALA A 69 21.22 -21.42 4.56
C ALA A 69 21.27 -21.29 6.09
N LYS A 70 20.94 -22.36 6.80
CA LYS A 70 21.00 -22.40 8.26
C LYS A 70 22.26 -23.13 8.68
N VAL A 71 23.14 -22.46 9.41
CA VAL A 71 24.45 -23.00 9.81
C VAL A 71 24.51 -23.08 11.33
N ASN A 72 24.54 -24.31 11.85
CA ASN A 72 24.78 -24.54 13.27
C ASN A 72 26.28 -24.30 13.58
N VAL A 73 26.59 -23.28 14.38
CA VAL A 73 27.97 -22.91 14.69
C VAL A 73 28.70 -23.94 15.57
N ASP A 74 27.96 -24.80 16.29
CA ASP A 74 28.56 -25.89 17.07
C ASP A 74 29.11 -27.00 16.17
N GLU A 75 28.50 -27.19 14.99
CA GLU A 75 28.84 -28.23 14.02
C GLU A 75 29.78 -27.73 12.91
N ALA A 76 29.70 -26.44 12.57
CA ALA A 76 30.50 -25.79 11.52
C ALA A 76 31.55 -24.79 12.09
N GLN A 77 32.36 -25.26 13.04
CA GLN A 77 33.30 -24.42 13.79
C GLN A 77 34.36 -23.75 12.89
N MET A 78 34.81 -24.42 11.83
CA MET A 78 35.81 -23.84 10.93
C MET A 78 35.21 -22.68 10.15
N ILE A 79 33.98 -22.83 9.66
CA ILE A 79 33.24 -21.76 8.95
C ILE A 79 32.97 -20.59 9.89
N ALA A 80 32.48 -20.86 11.10
CA ALA A 80 32.24 -19.82 12.10
C ALA A 80 33.52 -19.03 12.43
N GLY A 81 34.65 -19.72 12.53
CA GLY A 81 35.97 -19.08 12.72
C GLY A 81 36.41 -18.25 11.52
N GLN A 82 36.26 -18.76 10.29
CA GLN A 82 36.65 -18.08 9.06
C GLN A 82 35.84 -16.80 8.81
N LEU A 83 34.52 -16.85 9.08
CA LEU A 83 33.61 -15.73 8.94
C LEU A 83 33.56 -14.84 10.19
N GLN A 84 34.44 -15.09 11.17
CA GLN A 84 34.61 -14.31 12.38
C GLN A 84 33.29 -14.13 13.18
N ILE A 85 32.49 -15.19 13.27
CA ILE A 85 31.22 -15.18 14.01
C ILE A 85 31.52 -15.09 15.51
N GLN A 86 31.34 -13.91 16.11
CA GLN A 86 31.65 -13.65 17.52
C GLN A 86 30.45 -13.82 18.45
N SER A 87 29.23 -13.70 17.94
CA SER A 87 28.01 -13.94 18.69
C SER A 87 26.90 -14.45 17.78
N ILE A 88 25.87 -15.04 18.37
CA ILE A 88 24.71 -15.56 17.66
C ILE A 88 23.40 -14.99 18.25
N PRO A 89 22.36 -14.78 17.43
CA PRO A 89 22.34 -14.99 15.98
C PRO A 89 23.19 -13.95 15.23
N THR A 90 23.83 -14.37 14.16
CA THR A 90 24.44 -13.48 13.15
C THR A 90 23.91 -13.91 11.80
N VAL A 91 23.51 -12.95 10.96
CA VAL A 91 22.98 -13.21 9.63
C VAL A 91 23.85 -12.50 8.60
N TYR A 92 24.31 -13.23 7.58
CA TYR A 92 25.06 -12.68 6.45
C TYR A 92 24.38 -12.99 5.14
N ALA A 93 24.33 -12.02 4.23
CA ALA A 93 23.93 -12.24 2.85
C ALA A 93 25.17 -12.41 1.97
N PHE A 94 25.16 -13.44 1.12
CA PHE A 94 26.19 -13.71 0.13
C PHE A 94 25.65 -13.47 -1.27
N TYR A 95 26.43 -12.79 -2.11
CA TYR A 95 26.18 -12.69 -3.54
C TYR A 95 27.52 -12.63 -4.29
N LYS A 96 27.59 -13.30 -5.45
CA LYS A 96 28.83 -13.49 -6.22
C LYS A 96 29.99 -14.05 -5.38
N GLY A 97 29.67 -14.94 -4.45
CA GLY A 97 30.62 -15.66 -3.61
C GLY A 97 31.24 -14.83 -2.49
N GLN A 98 30.68 -13.65 -2.18
CA GLN A 98 31.19 -12.75 -1.13
C GLN A 98 30.05 -12.29 -0.22
N PRO A 99 30.32 -11.99 1.07
CA PRO A 99 29.36 -11.30 1.93
C PRO A 99 29.07 -9.89 1.39
N VAL A 100 27.80 -9.54 1.25
CA VAL A 100 27.35 -8.24 0.71
C VAL A 100 26.56 -7.39 1.70
N ASP A 101 25.91 -8.01 2.70
CA ASP A 101 25.22 -7.33 3.80
C ASP A 101 25.13 -8.29 5.00
N GLY A 102 24.76 -7.78 6.18
CA GLY A 102 24.54 -8.60 7.36
C GLY A 102 24.17 -7.82 8.61
N PHE A 103 23.64 -8.54 9.59
CA PHE A 103 23.32 -8.00 10.91
C PHE A 103 23.59 -9.02 12.02
N GLN A 104 23.59 -8.55 13.27
CA GLN A 104 23.85 -9.36 14.45
C GLN A 104 22.80 -9.08 15.52
N GLY A 105 22.39 -10.15 16.21
CA GLY A 105 21.33 -10.11 17.22
C GLY A 105 19.94 -10.31 16.62
N ALA A 106 18.94 -10.35 17.50
CA ALA A 106 17.54 -10.37 17.08
C ALA A 106 17.09 -8.92 16.79
N VAL A 107 16.54 -8.71 15.60
CA VAL A 107 16.04 -7.42 15.13
C VAL A 107 14.51 -7.50 14.93
N PRO A 108 13.79 -6.37 14.87
CA PRO A 108 12.35 -6.36 14.57
C PRO A 108 12.04 -6.93 13.18
N GLN A 109 10.83 -7.46 13.00
CA GLN A 109 10.35 -8.02 11.72
C GLN A 109 10.56 -7.07 10.53
N SER A 110 10.27 -5.78 10.69
CA SER A 110 10.45 -4.78 9.63
C SER A 110 11.91 -4.65 9.18
N GLU A 111 12.87 -4.78 10.11
CA GLU A 111 14.29 -4.70 9.78
C GLU A 111 14.76 -5.96 9.02
N ILE A 112 14.11 -7.11 9.26
CA ILE A 112 14.34 -8.35 8.51
C ILE A 112 13.83 -8.19 7.07
N GLU A 113 12.63 -7.66 6.90
CA GLU A 113 12.04 -7.39 5.58
C GLU A 113 12.88 -6.39 4.79
N ASP A 114 13.31 -5.30 5.43
CA ASP A 114 14.24 -4.33 4.83
C ASP A 114 15.57 -4.97 4.42
N PHE A 115 16.11 -5.85 5.26
CA PHE A 115 17.33 -6.60 4.95
C PHE A 115 17.14 -7.50 3.73
N VAL A 116 16.09 -8.33 3.70
CA VAL A 116 15.79 -9.20 2.56
C VAL A 116 15.60 -8.39 1.27
N ALA A 117 14.88 -7.27 1.32
CA ALA A 117 14.68 -6.39 0.17
C ALA A 117 16.01 -5.83 -0.37
N ARG A 118 16.91 -5.37 0.51
CA ARG A 118 18.26 -4.92 0.09
C ARG A 118 19.06 -6.04 -0.57
N VAL A 119 18.97 -7.26 -0.06
CA VAL A 119 19.69 -8.42 -0.61
C VAL A 119 19.16 -8.82 -1.99
N ILE A 120 17.83 -8.82 -2.18
CA ILE A 120 17.21 -9.04 -3.49
C ILE A 120 17.73 -8.03 -4.52
N LYS A 121 17.71 -6.75 -4.13
CA LYS A 121 18.20 -5.65 -4.97
C LYS A 121 19.68 -5.77 -5.30
N ALA A 122 20.52 -6.18 -4.34
CA ALA A 122 21.94 -6.45 -4.58
C ALA A 122 22.14 -7.61 -5.58
N GLY A 123 21.22 -8.58 -5.60
CA GLY A 123 21.14 -9.66 -6.57
C GLY A 123 20.66 -9.27 -7.97
N GLY A 124 20.21 -8.02 -8.16
CA GLY A 124 19.59 -7.54 -9.39
C GLY A 124 18.13 -8.00 -9.58
N GLY A 125 17.50 -8.55 -8.53
CA GLY A 125 16.08 -8.88 -8.53
C GLY A 125 15.22 -7.70 -8.05
N THR A 126 13.92 -7.83 -8.26
CA THR A 126 12.91 -6.91 -7.71
C THR A 126 12.37 -7.51 -6.42
N SER A 127 12.25 -6.70 -5.36
CA SER A 127 11.66 -7.18 -4.10
C SER A 127 10.13 -7.34 -4.24
N PRO A 128 9.47 -8.22 -3.45
CA PRO A 128 8.01 -8.34 -3.48
C PRO A 128 7.28 -6.99 -3.33
N ALA A 129 7.77 -6.11 -2.45
CA ALA A 129 7.21 -4.77 -2.29
C ALA A 129 7.37 -3.89 -3.54
N GLU A 130 8.50 -3.98 -4.23
CA GLU A 130 8.71 -3.25 -5.50
C GLU A 130 7.85 -3.82 -6.64
N ASP A 131 7.63 -5.14 -6.66
CA ASP A 131 6.74 -5.81 -7.62
C ASP A 131 5.28 -5.39 -7.43
N LEU A 132 4.80 -5.37 -6.17
CA LEU A 132 3.44 -4.93 -5.86
C LEU A 132 3.23 -3.44 -6.17
N ASN A 133 4.20 -2.57 -5.84
CA ASN A 133 4.13 -1.16 -6.21
C ASN A 133 4.06 -0.95 -7.73
N SER A 134 4.85 -1.71 -8.50
CA SER A 134 4.81 -1.66 -9.97
C SER A 134 3.45 -2.14 -10.51
N ALA A 135 2.85 -3.15 -9.87
CA ALA A 135 1.52 -3.64 -10.22
C ALA A 135 0.43 -2.60 -9.90
N VAL A 136 0.55 -1.86 -8.79
CA VAL A 136 -0.34 -0.73 -8.46
C VAL A 136 -0.24 0.34 -9.54
N GLU A 137 0.97 0.75 -9.94
CA GLU A 137 1.14 1.75 -11.00
C GLU A 137 0.49 1.32 -12.31
N ALA A 138 0.63 0.05 -12.71
CA ALA A 138 -0.04 -0.49 -13.89
C ALA A 138 -1.56 -0.48 -13.76
N ALA A 139 -2.11 -0.84 -12.60
CA ALA A 139 -3.56 -0.81 -12.35
C ALA A 139 -4.13 0.62 -12.34
N GLU A 140 -3.37 1.60 -11.84
CA GLU A 140 -3.72 3.02 -11.92
C GLU A 140 -3.75 3.53 -13.36
N GLU A 141 -2.81 3.08 -14.20
CA GLU A 141 -2.80 3.39 -15.64
C GLU A 141 -4.04 2.80 -16.34
N MET A 142 -4.36 1.54 -16.08
CA MET A 142 -5.60 0.91 -16.59
C MET A 142 -6.84 1.71 -16.21
N LEU A 143 -6.93 2.16 -14.95
CA LEU A 143 -8.06 2.96 -14.48
C LEU A 143 -8.12 4.32 -15.19
N ALA A 144 -6.97 4.98 -15.40
CA ALA A 144 -6.89 6.24 -16.13
C ALA A 144 -7.28 6.11 -17.61
N GLU A 145 -7.04 4.94 -18.22
CA GLU A 145 -7.45 4.61 -19.59
C GLU A 145 -8.91 4.13 -19.69
N GLY A 146 -9.62 4.02 -18.57
CA GLY A 146 -11.01 3.57 -18.51
C GLY A 146 -11.18 2.04 -18.52
N ALA A 147 -10.10 1.27 -18.41
CA ALA A 147 -10.11 -0.18 -18.26
C ALA A 147 -10.37 -0.58 -16.79
N ALA A 148 -11.51 -0.13 -16.23
CA ALA A 148 -11.82 -0.27 -14.81
C ALA A 148 -11.99 -1.74 -14.36
N ASP A 149 -12.54 -2.62 -15.21
CA ASP A 149 -12.63 -4.06 -14.92
C ASP A 149 -11.24 -4.72 -14.75
N ASP A 150 -10.29 -4.40 -15.62
CA ASP A 150 -8.92 -4.94 -15.58
C ASP A 150 -8.13 -4.35 -14.40
N ALA A 151 -8.34 -3.06 -14.11
CA ALA A 151 -7.78 -2.41 -12.93
C ALA A 151 -8.30 -3.07 -11.64
N ALA A 152 -9.61 -3.32 -11.52
CA ALA A 152 -10.20 -3.98 -10.36
C ALA A 152 -9.61 -5.37 -10.12
N GLN A 153 -9.44 -6.17 -11.17
CA GLN A 153 -8.82 -7.50 -11.07
C GLN A 153 -7.36 -7.40 -10.59
N THR A 154 -6.61 -6.43 -11.10
CA THR A 154 -5.20 -6.24 -10.72
C THR A 154 -5.08 -5.79 -9.27
N PHE A 155 -5.89 -4.83 -8.83
CA PHE A 155 -5.93 -4.40 -7.43
C PHE A 155 -6.36 -5.54 -6.50
N ALA A 156 -7.35 -6.34 -6.87
CA ALA A 156 -7.75 -7.51 -6.09
C ALA A 156 -6.61 -8.52 -5.95
N ALA A 157 -5.86 -8.81 -7.02
CA ALA A 157 -4.71 -9.71 -6.97
C ALA A 157 -3.59 -9.18 -6.06
N ILE A 158 -3.34 -7.86 -6.06
CA ILE A 158 -2.39 -7.24 -5.13
C ILE A 158 -2.85 -7.44 -3.67
N LEU A 159 -4.14 -7.30 -3.39
CA LEU A 159 -4.71 -7.48 -2.05
C LEU A 159 -4.75 -8.94 -1.59
N GLU A 160 -4.73 -9.91 -2.51
CA GLU A 160 -4.51 -11.32 -2.16
C GLU A 160 -3.09 -11.56 -1.60
N GLU A 161 -2.10 -10.77 -2.04
CA GLU A 161 -0.71 -10.85 -1.56
C GLU A 161 -0.45 -9.96 -0.35
N ASP A 162 -0.93 -8.71 -0.37
CA ASP A 162 -0.86 -7.76 0.73
C ASP A 162 -2.24 -7.14 1.02
N PRO A 163 -3.01 -7.73 1.95
CA PRO A 163 -4.33 -7.23 2.33
C PRO A 163 -4.32 -5.80 2.91
N ASN A 164 -3.15 -5.32 3.36
CA ASN A 164 -2.98 -4.00 3.96
C ASN A 164 -2.36 -2.99 2.97
N HIS A 165 -2.34 -3.29 1.68
CA HIS A 165 -1.83 -2.35 0.69
C HIS A 165 -2.84 -1.22 0.42
N ALA A 166 -2.73 -0.11 1.16
CA ALA A 166 -3.67 1.02 1.11
C ALA A 166 -3.93 1.55 -0.32
N GLY A 167 -2.88 1.68 -1.13
CA GLY A 167 -2.99 2.11 -2.54
C GLY A 167 -3.88 1.18 -3.38
N ALA A 168 -3.65 -0.13 -3.33
CA ALA A 168 -4.46 -1.11 -4.05
C ALA A 168 -5.90 -1.18 -3.52
N TYR A 169 -6.08 -1.07 -2.20
CA TYR A 169 -7.39 -1.07 -1.58
C TYR A 169 -8.24 0.15 -2.04
N SER A 170 -7.65 1.35 -1.99
CA SER A 170 -8.24 2.56 -2.55
C SER A 170 -8.49 2.44 -4.06
N GLY A 171 -7.53 1.89 -4.79
CA GLY A 171 -7.65 1.65 -6.23
C GLY A 171 -8.82 0.75 -6.60
N LEU A 172 -9.05 -0.32 -5.83
CA LEU A 172 -10.18 -1.23 -6.04
C LEU A 172 -11.53 -0.53 -5.82
N VAL A 173 -11.65 0.28 -4.76
CA VAL A 173 -12.85 1.11 -4.54
C VAL A 173 -13.09 2.04 -5.73
N ARG A 174 -12.04 2.72 -6.19
CA ARG A 174 -12.11 3.64 -7.34
C ARG A 174 -12.47 2.94 -8.65
N ALA A 175 -11.99 1.72 -8.86
CA ALA A 175 -12.36 0.91 -10.01
C ALA A 175 -13.86 0.58 -10.01
N HIS A 176 -14.43 0.20 -8.86
CA HIS A 176 -15.89 -0.03 -8.76
C HIS A 176 -16.72 1.25 -8.91
N ILE A 177 -16.23 2.40 -8.45
CA ILE A 177 -16.87 3.70 -8.74
C ILE A 177 -16.88 3.95 -10.26
N ALA A 178 -15.77 3.71 -10.96
CA ALA A 178 -15.68 3.89 -12.41
C ALA A 178 -16.58 2.92 -13.19
N LEU A 179 -16.90 1.76 -12.60
CA LEU A 179 -17.87 0.77 -13.12
C LEU A 179 -19.34 1.12 -12.80
N ASP A 180 -19.60 2.23 -12.12
CA ASP A 180 -20.92 2.62 -11.59
C ASP A 180 -21.51 1.61 -10.59
N ASP A 181 -20.66 0.77 -9.98
CA ASP A 181 -21.02 -0.21 -8.96
C ASP A 181 -20.76 0.34 -7.55
N LEU A 182 -21.55 1.35 -7.18
CA LEU A 182 -21.37 2.09 -5.92
C LEU A 182 -21.65 1.24 -4.67
N GLU A 183 -22.49 0.21 -4.79
CA GLU A 183 -22.79 -0.72 -3.69
C GLU A 183 -21.56 -1.58 -3.38
N GLN A 184 -20.91 -2.13 -4.41
CA GLN A 184 -19.69 -2.90 -4.24
C GLN A 184 -18.53 -2.02 -3.75
N ALA A 185 -18.39 -0.80 -4.29
CA ALA A 185 -17.38 0.16 -3.83
C ALA A 185 -17.53 0.48 -2.33
N GLU A 186 -18.77 0.71 -1.86
CA GLU A 186 -19.07 0.90 -0.44
C GLU A 186 -18.78 -0.35 0.40
N GLY A 187 -19.15 -1.53 -0.10
CA GLY A 187 -18.88 -2.80 0.56
C GLY A 187 -17.39 -3.03 0.80
N ILE A 188 -16.56 -2.74 -0.22
CA ILE A 188 -15.09 -2.84 -0.13
C ILE A 188 -14.56 -1.86 0.90
N LEU A 189 -14.95 -0.59 0.81
CA LEU A 189 -14.49 0.47 1.72
C LEU A 189 -14.80 0.16 3.19
N ASN A 190 -16.02 -0.32 3.47
CA ASN A 190 -16.44 -0.74 4.81
C ASN A 190 -15.70 -1.99 5.32
N GLY A 191 -15.12 -2.79 4.41
CA GLY A 191 -14.32 -3.96 4.73
C GLY A 191 -12.84 -3.67 4.98
N ALA A 192 -12.39 -2.42 4.86
CA ALA A 192 -10.97 -2.05 4.99
C ALA A 192 -10.38 -2.47 6.35
N PRO A 193 -9.19 -3.10 6.38
CA PRO A 193 -8.47 -3.38 7.62
C PRO A 193 -8.26 -2.14 8.48
N ALA A 194 -8.26 -2.32 9.81
CA ALA A 194 -8.10 -1.22 10.76
C ALA A 194 -6.72 -0.53 10.65
N GLU A 195 -5.73 -1.26 10.16
CA GLU A 195 -4.37 -0.80 9.91
C GLU A 195 -4.30 0.28 8.82
N ILE A 196 -5.24 0.25 7.86
CA ILE A 196 -5.27 1.19 6.73
C ILE A 196 -6.49 2.10 6.72
N SER A 197 -7.42 1.96 7.68
CA SER A 197 -8.70 2.66 7.67
C SER A 197 -8.59 4.18 7.79
N SER A 198 -7.45 4.71 8.22
CA SER A 198 -7.16 6.15 8.31
C SER A 198 -6.04 6.58 7.36
N SER A 199 -5.83 5.83 6.29
CA SER A 199 -4.84 6.18 5.27
C SER A 199 -5.40 7.26 4.33
N PRO A 200 -4.56 8.21 3.86
CA PRO A 200 -5.00 9.25 2.92
C PRO A 200 -5.64 8.68 1.64
N GLU A 201 -5.18 7.52 1.18
CA GLU A 201 -5.69 6.84 0.00
C GLU A 201 -7.15 6.39 0.18
N LEU A 202 -7.50 5.90 1.38
CA LEU A 202 -8.84 5.44 1.72
C LEU A 202 -9.77 6.63 1.97
N ASP A 203 -9.28 7.69 2.63
CA ASP A 203 -10.04 8.94 2.81
C ASP A 203 -10.42 9.54 1.45
N ALA A 204 -9.48 9.57 0.49
CA ALA A 204 -9.74 10.05 -0.86
C ALA A 204 -10.77 9.20 -1.60
N ALA A 205 -10.68 7.86 -1.50
CA ALA A 205 -11.65 6.95 -2.12
C ALA A 205 -13.05 7.08 -1.50
N ALA A 206 -13.13 7.29 -0.18
CA ALA A 206 -14.39 7.55 0.53
C ALA A 206 -15.04 8.85 0.04
N ALA A 207 -14.25 9.92 -0.09
CA ALA A 207 -14.73 11.19 -0.62
C ALA A 207 -15.22 11.06 -2.07
N GLN A 208 -14.52 10.30 -2.91
CA GLN A 208 -14.94 10.03 -4.29
C GLN A 208 -16.24 9.22 -4.36
N LEU A 209 -16.40 8.21 -3.50
CA LEU A 209 -17.63 7.42 -3.40
C LEU A 209 -18.82 8.30 -2.98
N GLU A 210 -18.62 9.17 -2.00
CA GLU A 210 -19.64 10.11 -1.55
C GLU A 210 -20.06 11.05 -2.69
N LEU A 211 -19.11 11.62 -3.44
CA LEU A 211 -19.42 12.46 -4.60
C LEU A 211 -20.15 11.70 -5.71
N ALA A 212 -19.78 10.44 -5.96
CA ALA A 212 -20.47 9.59 -6.95
C ALA A 212 -21.92 9.31 -6.53
N LYS A 213 -22.17 9.03 -5.25
CA LYS A 213 -23.52 8.86 -4.69
C LYS A 213 -24.35 10.14 -4.76
N GLN A 214 -23.73 11.29 -4.50
CA GLN A 214 -24.39 12.59 -4.63
C GLN A 214 -24.78 12.86 -6.08
N ALA A 215 -23.90 12.58 -7.04
CA ALA A 215 -24.16 12.75 -8.47
C ALA A 215 -25.44 12.03 -8.93
N ALA A 216 -25.69 10.81 -8.45
CA ALA A 216 -26.89 10.03 -8.75
C ALA A 216 -28.21 10.69 -8.27
N ASN A 217 -28.13 11.64 -7.33
CA ASN A 217 -29.28 12.31 -6.71
C ASN A 217 -29.39 13.79 -7.09
N THR A 218 -28.64 14.27 -8.08
CA THR A 218 -28.66 15.67 -8.50
C THR A 218 -29.89 16.04 -9.33
N GLY A 219 -30.40 17.26 -9.13
CA GLY A 219 -31.49 17.83 -9.93
C GLY A 219 -31.02 18.42 -11.27
N PRO A 220 -31.93 18.77 -12.19
CA PRO A 220 -31.56 19.35 -13.49
C PRO A 220 -30.83 20.69 -13.33
N LEU A 221 -29.64 20.79 -13.94
CA LEU A 221 -28.76 21.96 -13.80
C LEU A 221 -29.47 23.30 -14.10
N ALA A 222 -30.24 23.34 -15.19
CA ALA A 222 -30.96 24.55 -15.60
C ALA A 222 -32.03 25.01 -14.59
N GLU A 223 -32.67 24.08 -13.87
CA GLU A 223 -33.66 24.41 -12.84
C GLU A 223 -32.98 24.98 -11.59
N LEU A 224 -31.85 24.37 -11.20
CA LEU A 224 -31.04 24.82 -10.07
C LEU A 224 -30.40 26.19 -10.33
N GLU A 225 -29.90 26.44 -11.54
CA GLU A 225 -29.42 27.76 -11.96
C GLU A 225 -30.52 28.83 -11.88
N ALA A 226 -31.73 28.50 -12.36
CA ALA A 226 -32.87 29.42 -12.30
C ALA A 226 -33.30 29.72 -10.86
N ALA A 227 -33.27 28.72 -9.97
CA ALA A 227 -33.58 28.90 -8.55
C ALA A 227 -32.57 29.85 -7.87
N VAL A 228 -31.27 29.62 -8.09
CA VAL A 228 -30.20 30.48 -7.56
C VAL A 228 -30.25 31.91 -8.13
N ALA A 229 -30.69 32.07 -9.38
CA ALA A 229 -30.88 33.38 -9.99
C ALA A 229 -32.12 34.12 -9.47
N ALA A 230 -33.16 33.39 -9.06
CA ALA A 230 -34.38 33.96 -8.49
C ALA A 230 -34.18 34.42 -7.04
N ASP A 231 -33.38 33.71 -6.25
CA ASP A 231 -32.98 34.10 -4.90
C ASP A 231 -31.48 33.82 -4.65
N GLU A 232 -30.69 34.89 -4.61
CA GLU A 232 -29.24 34.78 -4.42
C GLU A 232 -28.83 34.28 -3.02
N ASN A 233 -29.75 34.25 -2.06
CA ASN A 233 -29.56 33.78 -0.69
C ASN A 233 -30.18 32.40 -0.46
N ASP A 234 -30.73 31.76 -1.49
CA ASP A 234 -31.10 30.34 -1.42
C ASP A 234 -29.82 29.49 -1.42
N HIS A 235 -29.30 29.27 -0.21
CA HIS A 235 -28.10 28.48 0.01
C HIS A 235 -28.30 26.99 -0.28
N GLN A 236 -29.54 26.48 -0.13
CA GLN A 236 -29.84 25.09 -0.47
C GLN A 236 -29.77 24.88 -1.97
N ALA A 237 -30.48 25.69 -2.75
CA ALA A 237 -30.41 25.62 -4.22
C ALA A 237 -28.98 25.81 -4.74
N ARG A 238 -28.17 26.63 -4.06
CA ARG A 238 -26.75 26.84 -4.40
C ARG A 238 -25.87 25.63 -4.10
N LEU A 239 -26.13 24.91 -3.00
CA LEU A 239 -25.45 23.67 -2.66
C LEU A 239 -25.80 22.58 -3.68
N ASP A 240 -27.10 22.40 -3.96
CA ASP A 240 -27.60 21.43 -4.92
C ASP A 240 -27.05 21.71 -6.33
N LEU A 241 -26.99 23.00 -6.73
CA LEU A 241 -26.35 23.44 -7.97
C LEU A 241 -24.87 23.06 -8.00
N ALA A 242 -24.12 23.30 -6.92
CA ALA A 242 -22.72 22.96 -6.86
C ALA A 242 -22.48 21.44 -6.99
N GLN A 243 -23.32 20.62 -6.36
CA GLN A 243 -23.26 19.15 -6.51
C GLN A 243 -23.56 18.72 -7.96
N ALA A 244 -24.58 19.29 -8.59
CA ALA A 244 -24.91 19.04 -9.99
C ALA A 244 -23.80 19.48 -10.95
N MET A 245 -23.19 20.64 -10.71
CA MET A 245 -22.05 21.14 -11.49
C MET A 245 -20.85 20.21 -11.38
N TYR A 246 -20.52 19.77 -10.16
CA TYR A 246 -19.41 18.82 -9.96
C TYR A 246 -19.67 17.50 -10.68
N ALA A 247 -20.89 16.95 -10.55
CA ALA A 247 -21.31 15.74 -11.26
C ALA A 247 -21.24 15.89 -12.79
N ALA A 248 -21.48 17.10 -13.32
CA ALA A 248 -21.34 17.43 -14.73
C ALA A 248 -19.88 17.71 -15.16
N GLY A 249 -18.91 17.60 -14.26
CA GLY A 249 -17.48 17.85 -14.53
C GLY A 249 -17.03 19.31 -14.35
N ASP A 250 -17.91 20.22 -13.94
CA ASP A 250 -17.56 21.61 -13.63
C ASP A 250 -17.19 21.78 -12.15
N GLY A 251 -16.03 21.24 -11.78
CA GLY A 251 -15.52 21.33 -10.41
C GLY A 251 -15.15 22.75 -9.98
N GLU A 252 -14.66 23.59 -10.89
CA GLU A 252 -14.31 24.98 -10.57
C GLU A 252 -15.56 25.80 -10.23
N GLY A 253 -16.60 25.70 -11.04
CA GLY A 253 -17.87 26.37 -10.79
C GLY A 253 -18.54 25.88 -9.50
N ALA A 254 -18.55 24.56 -9.26
CA ALA A 254 -19.05 23.98 -8.01
C ALA A 254 -18.39 24.62 -6.77
N VAL A 255 -17.05 24.69 -6.76
CA VAL A 255 -16.28 25.29 -5.66
C VAL A 255 -16.62 26.77 -5.47
N GLU A 256 -16.79 27.56 -6.53
CA GLU A 256 -17.17 28.97 -6.43
C GLU A 256 -18.56 29.18 -5.79
N HIS A 257 -19.52 28.33 -6.12
CA HIS A 257 -20.85 28.37 -5.52
C HIS A 257 -20.79 28.05 -4.03
N LEU A 258 -20.03 27.03 -3.62
CA LEU A 258 -19.85 26.67 -2.21
C LEU A 258 -19.10 27.75 -1.41
N LEU A 259 -18.04 28.33 -1.97
CA LEU A 259 -17.32 29.47 -1.39
C LEU A 259 -18.23 30.68 -1.22
N THR A 260 -19.21 30.87 -2.11
CA THR A 260 -20.21 31.93 -2.00
C THR A 260 -21.17 31.70 -0.83
N ILE A 261 -21.61 30.47 -0.59
CA ILE A 261 -22.39 30.13 0.61
C ILE A 261 -21.55 30.45 1.85
N PHE A 262 -20.33 29.90 1.93
CA PHE A 262 -19.45 30.08 3.09
C PHE A 262 -19.12 31.55 3.40
N ARG A 263 -18.99 32.39 2.36
CA ARG A 263 -18.76 33.83 2.52
C ARG A 263 -19.99 34.55 3.10
N LYS A 264 -21.20 34.16 2.70
CA LYS A 264 -22.45 34.77 3.16
C LYS A 264 -22.84 34.29 4.56
N ASP A 265 -22.73 32.98 4.82
CA ASP A 265 -23.02 32.35 6.09
C ASP A 265 -22.12 31.11 6.29
N ARG A 266 -21.16 31.21 7.23
CA ARG A 266 -20.14 30.18 7.49
C ARG A 266 -20.73 28.92 8.13
N GLU A 267 -21.80 29.07 8.92
CA GLU A 267 -22.39 28.00 9.74
C GLU A 267 -23.76 27.55 9.18
N TRP A 268 -24.15 28.06 8.00
CA TRP A 268 -25.38 27.64 7.36
C TRP A 268 -25.44 26.10 7.23
N ASN A 269 -26.55 25.54 7.70
CA ASN A 269 -26.80 24.09 7.74
C ASN A 269 -25.64 23.30 8.37
N ASP A 270 -25.25 23.67 9.60
CA ASP A 270 -24.14 23.08 10.35
C ASP A 270 -22.80 23.07 9.58
N GLY A 271 -22.59 24.09 8.74
CA GLY A 271 -21.37 24.24 7.95
C GLY A 271 -21.32 23.37 6.69
N ALA A 272 -22.47 22.97 6.14
CA ALA A 272 -22.58 22.08 4.98
C ALA A 272 -21.71 22.51 3.79
N ALA A 273 -21.64 23.80 3.48
CA ALA A 273 -20.81 24.30 2.37
C ALA A 273 -19.31 24.02 2.58
N LYS A 274 -18.82 24.18 3.81
CA LYS A 274 -17.42 23.89 4.16
C LYS A 274 -17.15 22.38 4.11
N ALA A 275 -18.07 21.57 4.62
CA ALA A 275 -17.97 20.11 4.57
C ALA A 275 -17.93 19.60 3.12
N GLN A 276 -18.80 20.13 2.25
CA GLN A 276 -18.80 19.78 0.82
C GLN A 276 -17.50 20.20 0.12
N LEU A 277 -16.96 21.39 0.43
CA LEU A 277 -15.65 21.81 -0.09
C LEU A 277 -14.54 20.83 0.30
N PHE A 278 -14.51 20.38 1.56
CA PHE A 278 -13.53 19.41 2.02
C PHE A 278 -13.69 18.07 1.32
N THR A 279 -14.92 17.58 1.16
CA THR A 279 -15.22 16.35 0.41
C THR A 279 -14.67 16.44 -1.02
N ILE A 280 -14.93 17.54 -1.74
CA ILE A 280 -14.39 17.78 -3.08
C ILE A 280 -12.86 17.80 -3.06
N PHE A 281 -12.25 18.48 -2.10
CA PHE A 281 -10.79 18.62 -2.04
C PHE A 281 -10.09 17.31 -1.67
N GLU A 282 -10.68 16.47 -0.84
CA GLU A 282 -10.17 15.15 -0.44
C GLU A 282 -10.26 14.14 -1.59
N ALA A 283 -11.32 14.22 -2.40
CA ALA A 283 -11.51 13.36 -3.57
C ALA A 283 -10.53 13.63 -4.73
N LEU A 284 -9.95 14.83 -4.78
CA LEU A 284 -9.06 15.26 -5.87
C LEU A 284 -7.58 14.99 -5.55
N LYS A 285 -6.78 14.81 -6.60
CA LYS A 285 -5.32 14.64 -6.46
C LYS A 285 -4.70 15.86 -5.74
N PRO A 286 -3.61 15.67 -4.99
CA PRO A 286 -2.99 16.76 -4.22
C PRO A 286 -2.58 17.99 -5.05
N ASP A 287 -2.24 17.79 -6.32
CA ASP A 287 -1.81 18.82 -7.28
C ASP A 287 -2.95 19.33 -8.18
N ASP A 288 -4.18 18.91 -7.93
CA ASP A 288 -5.34 19.34 -8.72
C ASP A 288 -5.58 20.87 -8.58
N PRO A 289 -5.70 21.60 -9.70
CA PRO A 289 -5.83 23.06 -9.68
C PRO A 289 -7.12 23.55 -9.03
N VAL A 290 -8.22 22.80 -9.10
CA VAL A 290 -9.50 23.15 -8.44
C VAL A 290 -9.32 23.05 -6.93
N ALA A 291 -8.73 21.96 -6.44
CA ALA A 291 -8.47 21.77 -5.01
C ALA A 291 -7.49 22.81 -4.46
N LEU A 292 -6.37 23.05 -5.14
CA LEU A 292 -5.35 24.02 -4.72
C LEU A 292 -5.92 25.44 -4.64
N ASN A 293 -6.63 25.88 -5.68
CA ASN A 293 -7.22 27.22 -5.71
C ASN A 293 -8.35 27.38 -4.70
N GLY A 294 -9.21 26.36 -4.58
CA GLY A 294 -10.32 26.32 -3.63
C GLY A 294 -9.84 26.38 -2.18
N ARG A 295 -8.88 25.52 -1.79
CA ARG A 295 -8.27 25.52 -0.44
C ARG A 295 -7.68 26.88 -0.09
N ARG A 296 -6.95 27.52 -1.02
CA ARG A 296 -6.38 28.86 -0.83
C ARG A 296 -7.46 29.92 -0.59
N LYS A 297 -8.52 29.92 -1.40
CA LYS A 297 -9.64 30.87 -1.26
C LYS A 297 -10.37 30.64 0.07
N LEU A 298 -10.70 29.40 0.41
CA LEU A 298 -11.36 29.04 1.67
C LEU A 298 -10.51 29.45 2.88
N SER A 299 -9.22 29.14 2.87
CA SER A 299 -8.29 29.54 3.94
C SER A 299 -8.27 31.07 4.12
N SER A 300 -8.25 31.84 3.02
CA SER A 300 -8.27 33.30 3.12
C SER A 300 -9.56 33.82 3.77
N MET A 301 -10.70 33.16 3.54
CA MET A 301 -11.99 33.54 4.12
C MET A 301 -12.13 33.12 5.58
N ILE A 302 -11.44 32.06 6.02
CA ILE A 302 -11.47 31.62 7.42
C ILE A 302 -10.69 32.59 8.33
N PHE A 303 -9.58 33.13 7.82
CA PHE A 303 -8.68 34.01 8.60
C PHE A 303 -8.87 35.51 8.33
N ALA A 304 -9.81 35.88 7.45
CA ALA A 304 -10.29 37.25 7.27
C ALA A 304 -11.38 37.61 8.30
#